data_AF-G9NNN1-F1
#
_entry.id   AF-G9NNN1-F1
#
_cell.length_a   1.000
_cell.length_b   1.000
_cell.length_c   1.000
_cell.angle_alpha   90.00
_cell.angle_beta   90.00
_cell.angle_gamma   90.00
#
_symmetry.space_group_name_H-M   'P 1'
#
loop_
_entity.id
_entity.type
_entity.pdbx_description
1 polymer ?
#
loop_
_entity_poly.entity_id
_entity_poly.type
_entity_poly.pdbx_seq_one_letter_code
_entity_poly.pdbx_strand_id
1 'polypeptide(L)'
;MLSSINAFIPTFDEIINGDMSSSIGLQPGPGLSSLLEDLVAPGSGSLPQQLVAPPNPIAKHIPINIYFQPTLDPIGDASELSWLQVGDSHTPDTERSKPKTSVTQKRETIESKLTKKLLIGQLFNYLNLMNSSRLPPFIFTACKQGEGCGLNGSHQCLLRPLENCRAIITMAENIATSNKGFVWAVVENEVLRLYKDLSNMDCYEVQASLQACTIYALLYARYIRPVQAGGVLSVIKAIIDFGRHLHSMHDFRSPLGPDESAIRQEWILREGTRRTICVLYGIELLLDVFKEDPDHVKCRGLENVPLPCTRDLWEPVPDPVWIRRYQNSVSLQHGVESMCLGTIQSSIFLLNGRSTDVESKQSDSHEAISRWCEEADELGTLVWMTILVETR
;
A
#
# COMPACT_ATOMS: atom_id res chain seq x y z
N MET A 1 55.28 -12.81 -1.91
CA MET A 1 54.92 -13.53 -3.14
C MET A 1 53.54 -13.04 -3.55
N LEU A 2 53.48 -12.33 -4.68
CA LEU A 2 52.29 -11.72 -5.27
C LEU A 2 51.70 -12.68 -6.30
N SER A 3 50.38 -12.86 -6.31
CA SER A 3 49.65 -13.31 -7.51
C SER A 3 48.27 -12.66 -7.53
N SER A 4 48.14 -11.66 -8.39
CA SER A 4 46.90 -10.96 -8.74
C SER A 4 45.93 -11.89 -9.47
N ILE A 5 44.63 -11.78 -9.17
CA ILE A 5 43.56 -12.25 -10.02
C ILE A 5 42.83 -11.01 -10.56
N ASN A 6 43.05 -10.73 -11.83
CA ASN A 6 42.35 -9.70 -12.60
C ASN A 6 40.94 -10.21 -12.94
N ALA A 7 39.91 -9.57 -12.41
CA ALA A 7 38.55 -9.73 -12.90
C ALA A 7 38.30 -8.71 -14.01
N PHE A 8 37.98 -9.21 -15.20
CA PHE A 8 37.58 -8.43 -16.38
C PHE A 8 36.25 -7.70 -16.09
N ILE A 9 36.25 -6.37 -16.22
CA ILE A 9 35.03 -5.56 -16.24
C ILE A 9 34.76 -5.27 -17.73
N PRO A 10 33.63 -5.74 -18.31
CA PRO A 10 33.31 -5.42 -19.70
C PRO A 10 32.96 -3.94 -19.83
N THR A 11 33.51 -3.30 -20.86
CA THR A 11 33.25 -1.90 -21.18
C THR A 11 31.91 -1.73 -21.87
N PHE A 12 31.30 -0.56 -21.67
CA PHE A 12 29.94 -0.19 -22.08
C PHE A 12 29.60 -0.43 -23.56
N ASP A 13 30.60 -0.50 -24.45
CA ASP A 13 30.41 -0.75 -25.88
C ASP A 13 30.18 -2.24 -26.24
N GLU A 14 30.51 -3.18 -25.36
CA GLU A 14 30.28 -4.62 -25.58
C GLU A 14 28.84 -5.07 -25.26
N ILE A 15 28.05 -4.21 -24.62
CA ILE A 15 26.64 -4.49 -24.27
C ILE A 15 25.69 -4.15 -25.43
N ILE A 16 26.10 -3.30 -26.38
CA ILE A 16 25.21 -2.76 -27.41
C ILE A 16 25.22 -3.57 -28.71
N ASN A 17 26.26 -4.34 -29.00
CA ASN A 17 26.33 -5.17 -30.20
C ASN A 17 26.13 -6.65 -29.85
N GLY A 18 24.85 -7.04 -29.76
CA GLY A 18 24.45 -8.42 -29.50
C GLY A 18 24.89 -9.37 -30.61
N ASP A 19 25.93 -10.15 -30.33
CA ASP A 19 26.19 -11.43 -30.99
C ASP A 19 27.16 -12.27 -30.15
N MET A 20 26.65 -13.28 -29.44
CA MET A 20 27.45 -14.42 -28.98
C MET A 20 26.56 -15.66 -28.95
N SER A 21 26.53 -16.36 -30.07
CA SER A 21 26.26 -17.79 -30.12
C SER A 21 27.38 -18.53 -29.38
N SER A 22 27.06 -19.37 -28.40
CA SER A 22 27.92 -20.51 -28.07
C SER A 22 27.12 -21.68 -27.53
N SER A 23 27.10 -22.71 -28.37
CA SER A 23 26.71 -24.08 -28.12
C SER A 23 27.68 -24.77 -27.16
N ILE A 24 27.16 -25.34 -26.07
CA ILE A 24 27.80 -26.48 -25.40
C ILE A 24 26.69 -27.48 -25.07
N GLY A 25 26.73 -28.61 -25.78
CA GLY A 25 25.87 -29.76 -25.50
C GLY A 25 26.44 -30.63 -24.39
N LEU A 26 25.55 -31.30 -23.67
CA LEU A 26 25.80 -32.54 -22.94
C LEU A 26 24.50 -33.32 -22.81
N GLN A 27 24.61 -34.63 -23.02
CA GLN A 27 23.55 -35.61 -23.28
C GLN A 27 22.84 -36.16 -22.02
N PRO A 28 21.72 -36.91 -22.19
CA PRO A 28 20.78 -37.27 -21.14
C PRO A 28 20.86 -38.73 -20.64
N GLY A 29 20.23 -38.99 -19.49
CA GLY A 29 19.70 -40.31 -19.09
C GLY A 29 19.58 -40.47 -17.57
N PRO A 30 18.89 -41.52 -17.07
CA PRO A 30 17.49 -41.92 -17.29
C PRO A 30 16.68 -41.69 -15.98
N GLY A 31 15.38 -41.38 -16.00
CA GLY A 31 14.31 -42.37 -16.16
C GLY A 31 13.89 -42.99 -14.81
N LEU A 32 12.79 -42.51 -14.22
CA LEU A 32 12.01 -43.22 -13.19
C LEU A 32 10.56 -42.69 -13.19
N SER A 33 9.78 -43.18 -14.15
CA SER A 33 8.34 -43.37 -13.96
C SER A 33 8.15 -44.75 -13.36
N SER A 34 7.58 -44.83 -12.15
CA SER A 34 6.66 -45.89 -11.72
C SER A 34 6.39 -45.72 -10.22
N LEU A 35 5.16 -45.36 -9.89
CA LEU A 35 4.36 -46.07 -8.90
C LEU A 35 2.91 -45.60 -9.09
N LEU A 36 2.24 -46.37 -9.95
CA LEU A 36 0.79 -46.48 -10.04
C LEU A 36 0.21 -46.99 -8.72
N GLU A 37 -1.07 -46.65 -8.54
CA GLU A 37 -2.12 -47.52 -7.98
C GLU A 37 -1.97 -47.95 -6.52
N ASP A 38 -2.85 -47.42 -5.67
CA ASP A 38 -3.93 -48.22 -5.10
C ASP A 38 -4.79 -47.40 -4.12
N LEU A 39 -6.06 -47.19 -4.48
CA LEU A 39 -7.25 -47.62 -3.71
C LEU A 39 -8.51 -46.83 -4.10
N VAL A 40 -9.47 -47.60 -4.63
CA VAL A 40 -10.78 -47.19 -5.13
C VAL A 40 -11.86 -47.62 -4.13
N ALA A 41 -12.70 -46.63 -3.74
CA ALA A 41 -14.17 -46.70 -3.49
C ALA A 41 -14.73 -47.45 -2.25
N PRO A 42 -16.07 -47.42 -2.02
CA PRO A 42 -17.01 -46.29 -1.94
C PRO A 42 -17.93 -46.36 -0.69
N GLY A 43 -18.64 -45.27 -0.38
CA GLY A 43 -19.69 -45.28 0.67
C GLY A 43 -20.80 -44.26 0.42
N SER A 44 -21.90 -44.73 -0.14
CA SER A 44 -23.18 -44.05 -0.38
C SER A 44 -24.01 -43.89 0.90
N GLY A 45 -24.72 -42.77 1.05
CA GLY A 45 -25.78 -42.62 2.06
C GLY A 45 -26.59 -41.33 1.86
N SER A 46 -27.83 -41.48 1.41
CA SER A 46 -28.81 -40.45 1.08
C SER A 46 -29.67 -40.00 2.28
N LEU A 47 -29.85 -38.67 2.44
CA LEU A 47 -31.07 -37.86 2.74
C LEU A 47 -32.11 -38.31 3.81
N PRO A 48 -32.70 -37.36 4.57
CA PRO A 48 -33.88 -36.65 4.03
C PRO A 48 -33.98 -35.14 4.30
N GLN A 49 -34.75 -34.51 3.41
CA GLN A 49 -35.21 -33.11 3.38
C GLN A 49 -36.07 -32.74 4.60
N GLN A 50 -35.94 -31.50 5.08
CA GLN A 50 -37.02 -30.79 5.76
C GLN A 50 -37.13 -29.34 5.27
N LEU A 51 -38.33 -29.02 4.78
CA LEU A 51 -38.85 -27.71 4.39
C LEU A 51 -38.89 -26.74 5.58
N VAL A 52 -38.36 -25.53 5.43
CA VAL A 52 -38.90 -24.29 6.03
C VAL A 52 -38.69 -23.11 5.05
N ALA A 53 -39.68 -22.22 5.01
CA ALA A 53 -40.02 -21.16 4.04
C ALA A 53 -39.00 -20.00 3.88
N PRO A 54 -39.13 -19.15 2.84
CA PRO A 54 -38.11 -18.19 2.42
C PRO A 54 -38.24 -16.82 3.10
N PRO A 55 -37.15 -16.05 3.26
CA PRO A 55 -37.23 -14.61 3.39
C PRO A 55 -36.88 -13.90 2.07
N ASN A 56 -37.55 -12.75 1.91
CA ASN A 56 -37.58 -11.84 0.77
C ASN A 56 -36.23 -11.46 0.14
N PRO A 57 -36.23 -11.14 -1.18
CA PRO A 57 -35.10 -10.51 -1.84
C PRO A 57 -35.14 -9.00 -1.61
N ILE A 58 -34.29 -8.47 -0.74
CA ILE A 58 -33.89 -7.05 -0.77
C ILE A 58 -32.37 -7.00 -0.59
N ALA A 59 -31.64 -7.42 -1.62
CA ALA A 59 -30.24 -7.05 -1.77
C ALA A 59 -30.19 -5.63 -2.36
N LYS A 60 -30.04 -4.62 -1.49
CA LYS A 60 -29.55 -3.32 -1.93
C LYS A 60 -28.03 -3.41 -2.01
N HIS A 61 -27.50 -3.26 -3.22
CA HIS A 61 -26.09 -2.96 -3.45
C HIS A 61 -25.66 -1.82 -2.52
N ILE A 62 -24.72 -2.11 -1.61
CA ILE A 62 -24.00 -1.10 -0.86
C ILE A 62 -22.67 -0.89 -1.59
N PRO A 63 -22.44 0.25 -2.27
CA PRO A 63 -21.15 0.53 -2.88
C PRO A 63 -20.08 0.64 -1.78
N ILE A 64 -18.95 -0.03 -1.99
CA ILE A 64 -17.77 -0.01 -1.13
C ILE A 64 -17.14 1.38 -1.20
N ASN A 65 -17.56 2.25 -0.29
CA ASN A 65 -16.94 3.55 -0.09
C ASN A 65 -15.90 3.46 1.03
N ILE A 66 -14.69 3.96 0.77
CA ILE A 66 -13.74 4.29 1.84
C ILE A 66 -14.22 5.62 2.42
N TYR A 67 -15.05 5.57 3.45
CA TYR A 67 -15.40 6.72 4.26
C TYR A 67 -14.44 6.77 5.44
N PHE A 68 -13.53 7.74 5.45
CA PHE A 68 -12.89 8.18 6.70
C PHE A 68 -13.73 9.29 7.34
N GLN A 69 -15.02 9.06 7.58
CA GLN A 69 -15.85 9.95 8.40
C GLN A 69 -16.54 9.10 9.47
N PRO A 70 -16.83 9.67 10.66
CA PRO A 70 -17.60 8.96 11.67
C PRO A 70 -18.97 8.66 11.07
N THR A 71 -19.23 7.38 10.79
CA THR A 71 -20.57 6.94 10.41
C THR A 71 -21.28 6.52 11.68
N LEU A 72 -22.48 7.05 11.89
CA LEU A 72 -23.41 6.56 12.91
C LEU A 72 -23.76 5.11 12.55
N ASP A 73 -23.55 4.19 13.50
CA ASP A 73 -23.78 2.76 13.35
C ASP A 73 -25.18 2.42 12.83
N PRO A 74 -25.30 1.41 11.95
CA PRO A 74 -26.40 0.48 11.98
C PRO A 74 -25.94 -0.84 12.61
N ILE A 75 -26.70 -1.23 13.63
CA ILE A 75 -26.64 -2.48 14.38
C ILE A 75 -26.75 -3.71 13.47
N GLY A 76 -25.87 -4.70 13.70
CA GLY A 76 -26.11 -6.15 13.55
C GLY A 76 -26.14 -6.73 12.13
N ASP A 77 -25.11 -7.50 11.74
CA ASP A 77 -25.11 -8.97 11.91
C ASP A 77 -23.86 -9.59 11.25
N ALA A 78 -23.22 -10.50 11.97
CA ALA A 78 -22.08 -11.28 11.51
C ALA A 78 -22.55 -12.64 10.98
N SER A 79 -22.62 -12.79 9.66
CA SER A 79 -22.48 -14.06 8.92
C SER A 79 -22.81 -13.83 7.46
N GLU A 80 -21.85 -14.09 6.57
CA GLU A 80 -22.06 -14.94 5.37
C GLU A 80 -20.79 -14.94 4.50
N LEU A 81 -20.02 -16.03 4.62
CA LEU A 81 -18.97 -16.42 3.69
C LEU A 81 -19.59 -17.31 2.61
N SER A 82 -19.86 -16.76 1.43
CA SER A 82 -20.26 -17.54 0.25
C SER A 82 -19.78 -16.87 -1.04
N TRP A 83 -18.51 -17.10 -1.42
CA TRP A 83 -17.96 -16.56 -2.67
C TRP A 83 -17.26 -17.60 -3.56
N LEU A 84 -17.68 -18.85 -3.51
CA LEU A 84 -17.35 -19.84 -4.54
C LEU A 84 -18.63 -20.24 -5.28
N GLN A 85 -18.95 -19.53 -6.36
CA GLN A 85 -19.60 -20.13 -7.53
C GLN A 85 -19.49 -19.23 -8.78
N VAL A 86 -18.88 -19.85 -9.80
CA VAL A 86 -18.78 -19.41 -11.20
C VAL A 86 -20.09 -19.78 -11.91
N GLY A 87 -20.62 -18.90 -12.74
CA GLY A 87 -21.74 -19.21 -13.62
C GLY A 87 -22.05 -18.11 -14.64
N ASP A 88 -21.85 -18.42 -15.92
CA ASP A 88 -22.17 -17.63 -17.11
C ASP A 88 -23.67 -17.37 -17.31
N SER A 89 -24.04 -16.23 -17.90
CA SER A 89 -25.19 -16.13 -18.83
C SER A 89 -25.28 -14.78 -19.56
N HIS A 90 -25.64 -14.89 -20.85
CA HIS A 90 -25.74 -13.87 -21.90
C HIS A 90 -27.02 -12.99 -21.90
N THR A 91 -26.84 -11.68 -22.20
CA THR A 91 -27.58 -10.70 -23.09
C THR A 91 -29.12 -10.51 -23.01
N PRO A 92 -29.77 -9.42 -23.53
CA PRO A 92 -29.27 -8.31 -24.39
C PRO A 92 -29.73 -6.85 -24.06
N ASP A 93 -29.03 -5.92 -24.70
CA ASP A 93 -29.36 -4.57 -25.22
C ASP A 93 -30.48 -3.70 -24.63
N THR A 94 -30.09 -2.48 -24.23
CA THR A 94 -30.92 -1.29 -24.43
C THR A 94 -30.02 -0.07 -24.71
N GLU A 95 -29.99 0.36 -25.96
CA GLU A 95 -29.38 1.62 -26.39
C GLU A 95 -30.06 2.82 -25.70
N ARG A 96 -29.27 3.62 -24.97
CA ARG A 96 -29.67 4.98 -24.62
C ARG A 96 -28.49 5.93 -24.83
N SER A 97 -28.72 6.86 -25.73
CA SER A 97 -27.80 7.90 -26.21
C SER A 97 -27.17 8.70 -25.07
N LYS A 98 -25.83 8.76 -25.05
CA LYS A 98 -25.07 9.67 -24.18
C LYS A 98 -24.65 10.92 -24.96
N PRO A 99 -24.77 12.13 -24.37
CA PRO A 99 -24.24 13.35 -24.97
C PRO A 99 -22.70 13.31 -24.93
N LYS A 100 -22.08 13.60 -26.08
CA LYS A 100 -20.62 13.74 -26.21
C LYS A 100 -20.17 15.02 -25.51
N THR A 101 -19.83 14.92 -24.23
CA THR A 101 -18.98 15.92 -23.57
C THR A 101 -17.54 15.68 -24.01
N SER A 102 -17.06 16.57 -24.87
CA SER A 102 -15.66 16.67 -25.28
C SER A 102 -14.79 16.90 -24.03
N VAL A 103 -14.21 15.82 -23.50
CA VAL A 103 -13.14 15.88 -22.51
C VAL A 103 -11.90 16.38 -23.23
N THR A 104 -11.49 17.62 -22.97
CA THR A 104 -10.20 18.16 -23.36
C THR A 104 -9.12 17.30 -22.68
N GLN A 105 -8.57 16.33 -23.41
CA GLN A 105 -7.44 15.52 -22.95
C GLN A 105 -6.25 16.45 -22.70
N LYS A 106 -5.96 16.69 -21.42
CA LYS A 106 -4.80 17.48 -20.99
C LYS A 106 -3.54 16.75 -21.48
N ARG A 107 -2.72 17.44 -22.27
CA ARG A 107 -1.54 16.83 -22.92
C ARG A 107 -0.44 16.68 -21.86
N GLU A 108 -0.20 15.45 -21.43
CA GLU A 108 0.83 15.12 -20.44
C GLU A 108 2.22 15.57 -20.93
N THR A 109 2.91 16.41 -20.16
CA THR A 109 4.24 16.93 -20.51
C THR A 109 5.32 15.85 -20.33
N ILE A 110 6.45 15.98 -21.04
CA ILE A 110 7.60 15.08 -20.88
C ILE A 110 8.10 15.12 -19.43
N GLU A 111 8.14 16.30 -18.82
CA GLU A 111 8.49 16.48 -17.41
C GLU A 111 7.55 15.69 -16.49
N SER A 112 6.23 15.81 -16.69
CA SER A 112 5.23 15.05 -15.90
C SER A 112 5.44 13.54 -16.02
N LYS A 113 5.69 13.03 -17.24
CA LYS A 113 5.99 11.61 -17.48
C LYS A 113 7.26 11.13 -16.76
N LEU A 114 8.34 11.92 -16.83
CA LEU A 114 9.61 11.58 -16.19
C LEU A 114 9.48 11.60 -14.67
N THR A 115 8.81 12.62 -14.12
CA THR A 115 8.52 12.70 -12.68
C THR A 115 7.65 11.53 -12.23
N LYS A 116 6.59 11.18 -12.97
CA LYS A 116 5.76 10.00 -12.68
C LYS A 116 6.59 8.72 -12.65
N LYS A 117 7.49 8.51 -13.61
CA LYS A 117 8.40 7.35 -13.63
C LYS A 117 9.35 7.34 -12.44
N LEU A 118 9.90 8.49 -12.04
CA LEU A 118 10.75 8.62 -10.86
C LEU A 118 10.00 8.23 -9.58
N LEU A 119 8.80 8.75 -9.38
CA LEU A 119 7.96 8.48 -8.21
C LEU A 119 7.54 7.01 -8.13
N ILE A 120 7.17 6.40 -9.27
CA ILE A 120 6.90 4.96 -9.36
C ILE A 120 8.15 4.15 -8.97
N GLY A 121 9.32 4.57 -9.45
CA GLY A 121 10.60 3.96 -9.06
C GLY A 121 10.85 4.02 -7.55
N GLN A 122 10.56 5.15 -6.91
CA GLN A 122 10.65 5.33 -5.45
C GLN A 122 9.68 4.42 -4.70
N LEU A 123 8.39 4.39 -5.10
CA LEU A 123 7.40 3.50 -4.49
C LEU A 123 7.84 2.04 -4.56
N PHE A 124 8.31 1.60 -5.73
CA PHE A 124 8.78 0.22 -5.88
C PHE A 124 10.07 -0.08 -5.11
N ASN A 125 10.89 0.93 -4.80
CA ASN A 125 12.05 0.72 -3.96
C ASN A 125 11.67 0.30 -2.53
N TYR A 126 10.45 0.58 -2.08
CA TYR A 126 9.96 0.12 -0.77
C TYR A 126 9.93 -1.41 -0.65
N LEU A 127 9.80 -2.12 -1.77
CA LEU A 127 9.96 -3.58 -1.78
C LEU A 127 11.39 -3.97 -1.33
N ASN A 128 12.41 -3.35 -1.92
CA ASN A 128 13.80 -3.63 -1.55
C ASN A 128 14.11 -3.23 -0.10
N LEU A 129 13.51 -2.13 0.37
CA LEU A 129 13.72 -1.65 1.73
C LEU A 129 13.22 -2.63 2.80
N MET A 130 12.24 -3.49 2.49
CA MET A 130 11.77 -4.52 3.43
C MET A 130 12.87 -5.49 3.86
N ASN A 131 13.83 -5.76 2.96
CA ASN A 131 14.97 -6.66 3.21
C ASN A 131 16.22 -5.90 3.67
N SER A 132 16.11 -4.60 3.93
CA SER A 132 17.23 -3.76 4.33
C SER A 132 17.17 -3.38 5.82
N SER A 133 18.26 -2.80 6.31
CA SER A 133 18.32 -2.23 7.66
C SER A 133 17.45 -0.98 7.83
N ARG A 134 17.04 -0.33 6.73
CA ARG A 134 16.12 0.81 6.75
C ARG A 134 14.78 0.40 6.15
N LEU A 135 13.76 0.29 6.99
CA LEU A 135 12.43 -0.06 6.53
C LEU A 135 11.81 1.05 5.65
N PRO A 136 10.78 0.71 4.84
CA PRO A 136 9.99 1.70 4.13
C PRO A 136 9.53 2.85 5.05
N PRO A 137 9.43 4.09 4.56
CA PRO A 137 9.25 5.29 5.39
C PRO A 137 7.85 5.42 6.02
N PHE A 138 7.04 4.37 5.96
CA PHE A 138 5.74 4.26 6.60
C PHE A 138 5.70 3.14 7.65
N ILE A 139 6.80 2.40 7.85
CA ILE A 139 6.97 1.35 8.86
C ILE A 139 8.05 1.81 9.83
N PHE A 140 7.68 2.03 11.10
CA PHE A 140 8.62 2.45 12.14
C PHE A 140 9.25 1.25 12.84
N THR A 141 10.55 1.33 13.13
CA THR A 141 11.27 0.30 13.87
C THR A 141 11.25 0.61 15.36
N ALA A 142 10.59 -0.21 16.17
CA ALA A 142 10.57 -0.03 17.63
C ALA A 142 11.91 -0.40 18.31
N CYS A 143 12.82 -1.10 17.61
CA CYS A 143 14.12 -1.45 18.19
C CYS A 143 15.00 -0.21 18.40
N LYS A 144 15.65 -0.14 19.56
CA LYS A 144 16.62 0.92 19.86
C LYS A 144 17.88 0.74 19.01
N GLN A 145 18.36 1.81 18.40
CA GLN A 145 19.68 1.83 17.77
C GLN A 145 20.72 1.38 18.81
N GLY A 146 21.39 0.24 18.55
CA GLY A 146 22.44 -0.31 19.41
C GLY A 146 22.10 -1.63 20.12
N GLU A 147 20.85 -2.09 20.14
CA GLU A 147 20.47 -3.40 20.73
C GLU A 147 20.73 -4.59 19.79
N GLY A 148 21.47 -4.39 18.71
CA GLY A 148 21.79 -5.44 17.76
C GLY A 148 20.71 -5.74 16.70
N CYS A 149 19.50 -5.20 16.88
CA CYS A 149 18.45 -5.29 15.87
C CYS A 149 18.86 -4.50 14.60
N GLY A 150 18.90 -5.18 13.45
CA GLY A 150 19.39 -4.61 12.19
C GLY A 150 20.88 -4.82 11.90
N LEU A 151 21.69 -5.37 12.82
CA LEU A 151 23.13 -5.61 12.59
C LEU A 151 23.40 -6.64 11.49
N ASN A 152 22.50 -7.61 11.31
CA ASN A 152 22.57 -8.60 10.23
C ASN A 152 21.79 -8.15 8.98
N GLY A 153 21.50 -6.86 8.85
CA GLY A 153 20.69 -6.32 7.75
C GLY A 153 19.18 -6.57 7.88
N SER A 154 18.71 -7.21 8.97
CA SER A 154 17.30 -7.53 9.19
C SER A 154 16.81 -7.15 10.60
N HIS A 155 15.59 -6.63 10.67
CA HIS A 155 14.91 -6.30 11.94
C HIS A 155 14.22 -7.53 12.53
N GLN A 156 14.62 -7.98 13.71
CA GLN A 156 13.95 -9.08 14.43
C GLN A 156 12.78 -8.58 15.31
N CYS A 157 12.54 -7.27 15.35
CA CYS A 157 11.51 -6.64 16.15
C CYS A 157 10.21 -6.36 15.37
N LEU A 158 10.03 -6.97 14.19
CA LEU A 158 8.84 -6.76 13.39
C LEU A 158 7.66 -7.53 13.97
N LEU A 159 6.46 -6.95 13.86
CA LEU A 159 5.25 -7.72 14.12
C LEU A 159 5.04 -8.77 13.04
N ARG A 160 4.41 -9.88 13.41
CA ARG A 160 4.22 -11.06 12.54
C ARG A 160 3.71 -10.74 11.12
N PRO A 161 2.73 -9.84 10.90
CA PRO A 161 2.33 -9.49 9.53
C PRO A 161 3.48 -8.94 8.68
N LEU A 162 4.36 -8.12 9.26
CA LEU A 162 5.52 -7.54 8.59
C LEU A 162 6.68 -8.52 8.45
N GLU A 163 6.87 -9.44 9.40
CA GLU A 163 7.83 -10.55 9.30
C GLU A 163 7.50 -11.47 8.12
N ASN A 164 6.24 -11.89 8.04
CA ASN A 164 5.74 -12.68 6.93
C ASN A 164 5.87 -11.92 5.61
N CYS A 165 5.52 -10.63 5.61
CA CYS A 165 5.68 -9.76 4.45
C CYS A 165 7.13 -9.74 3.97
N ARG A 166 8.11 -9.57 4.87
CA ARG A 166 9.53 -9.64 4.52
C ARG A 166 9.90 -10.99 3.91
N ALA A 167 9.47 -12.10 4.50
CA ALA A 167 9.77 -13.43 3.97
C ALA A 167 9.23 -13.60 2.54
N ILE A 168 8.02 -13.11 2.27
CA ILE A 168 7.41 -13.12 0.94
C ILE A 168 8.19 -12.23 -0.02
N ILE A 169 8.60 -11.03 0.40
CA ILE A 169 9.39 -10.13 -0.44
C ILE A 169 10.78 -10.69 -0.74
N THR A 170 11.42 -11.37 0.23
CA THR A 170 12.68 -12.10 0.02
C THR A 170 12.51 -13.20 -1.02
N MET A 171 11.44 -13.99 -0.91
CA MET A 171 11.09 -14.99 -1.93
C MET A 171 10.84 -14.35 -3.30
N ALA A 172 10.32 -13.12 -3.32
CA ALA A 172 9.99 -12.38 -4.53
C ALA A 172 11.19 -11.71 -5.24
N GLU A 173 12.39 -11.70 -4.65
CA GLU A 173 13.57 -11.07 -5.25
C GLU A 173 13.93 -11.66 -6.63
N ASN A 174 13.65 -12.95 -6.82
CA ASN A 174 13.92 -13.69 -8.05
C ASN A 174 12.62 -14.08 -8.77
N ILE A 175 11.63 -13.18 -8.80
CA ILE A 175 10.41 -13.41 -9.59
C ILE A 175 10.77 -13.57 -11.08
N ALA A 176 10.41 -14.72 -11.63
CA ALA A 176 10.47 -15.09 -13.04
C ALA A 176 9.09 -15.53 -13.51
N THR A 177 8.84 -15.53 -14.82
CA THR A 177 7.53 -15.93 -15.39
C THR A 177 7.05 -17.29 -14.90
N SER A 178 7.97 -18.21 -14.60
CA SER A 178 7.68 -19.56 -14.09
C SER A 178 7.22 -19.62 -12.63
N ASN A 179 7.56 -18.65 -11.77
CA ASN A 179 7.26 -18.70 -10.33
C ASN A 179 6.29 -17.58 -9.86
N LYS A 180 5.90 -16.65 -10.73
CA LYS A 180 4.96 -15.55 -10.41
C LYS A 180 3.67 -16.02 -9.76
N GLY A 181 3.02 -17.04 -10.33
CA GLY A 181 1.75 -17.57 -9.82
C GLY A 181 1.91 -18.19 -8.43
N PHE A 182 3.04 -18.84 -8.15
CA PHE A 182 3.34 -19.38 -6.83
C PHE A 182 3.53 -18.26 -5.80
N VAL A 183 4.34 -17.25 -6.11
CA VAL A 183 4.55 -16.11 -5.21
C VAL A 183 3.22 -15.40 -4.91
N TRP A 184 2.38 -15.22 -5.93
CA TRP A 184 1.05 -14.63 -5.74
C TRP A 184 0.14 -15.49 -4.86
N ALA A 185 0.11 -16.80 -5.06
CA ALA A 185 -0.66 -17.70 -4.20
C ALA A 185 -0.21 -17.62 -2.72
N VAL A 186 1.09 -17.42 -2.46
CA VAL A 186 1.60 -17.19 -1.09
C VAL A 186 1.07 -15.86 -0.53
N VAL A 187 1.07 -14.79 -1.33
CA VAL A 187 0.48 -13.49 -0.93
C VAL A 187 -1.00 -13.65 -0.61
N GLU A 188 -1.79 -14.29 -1.48
CA GLU A 188 -3.23 -14.47 -1.27
C GLU A 188 -3.54 -15.27 0.00
N ASN A 189 -2.79 -16.35 0.25
CA ASN A 189 -2.94 -17.14 1.46
C ASN A 189 -2.59 -16.34 2.72
N GLU A 190 -1.55 -15.53 2.68
CA GLU A 190 -1.19 -14.67 3.82
C GLU A 190 -2.23 -13.58 4.06
N VAL A 191 -2.73 -12.93 3.01
CA VAL A 191 -3.81 -11.93 3.10
C VAL A 191 -5.08 -12.56 3.68
N LEU A 192 -5.45 -13.76 3.22
CA LEU A 192 -6.59 -14.50 3.75
C LEU A 192 -6.40 -14.85 5.23
N ARG A 193 -5.19 -15.23 5.64
CA ARG A 193 -4.88 -15.49 7.05
C ARG A 193 -5.05 -14.22 7.89
N LEU A 194 -4.45 -13.10 7.47
CA LEU A 194 -4.58 -11.81 8.14
C LEU A 194 -6.06 -11.39 8.26
N TYR A 195 -6.84 -11.60 7.21
CA TYR A 195 -8.25 -11.24 7.19
C TYR A 195 -9.09 -12.08 8.17
N LYS A 196 -8.83 -13.38 8.28
CA LYS A 196 -9.50 -14.27 9.25
C LYS A 196 -9.21 -13.88 10.70
N ASP A 197 -8.01 -13.36 10.95
CA ASP A 197 -7.57 -12.98 12.28
C ASP A 197 -8.00 -11.55 12.66
N LEU A 198 -8.53 -10.75 11.71
CA LEU A 198 -8.82 -9.31 11.87
C LEU A 198 -9.57 -8.96 13.16
N SER A 199 -10.61 -9.70 13.51
CA SER A 199 -11.44 -9.40 14.70
C SER A 199 -10.72 -9.62 16.03
N ASN A 200 -9.60 -10.33 16.02
CA ASN A 200 -8.82 -10.68 17.21
C ASN A 200 -7.54 -9.86 17.34
N MET A 201 -7.24 -9.02 16.34
CA MET A 201 -6.02 -8.22 16.31
C MET A 201 -6.15 -6.95 17.15
N ASP A 202 -5.05 -6.53 17.77
CA ASP A 202 -4.95 -5.19 18.35
C ASP A 202 -4.65 -4.11 17.29
N CYS A 203 -4.65 -2.83 17.69
CA CYS A 203 -4.41 -1.72 16.78
C CYS A 203 -3.02 -1.76 16.11
N TYR A 204 -2.01 -2.30 16.77
CA TYR A 204 -0.65 -2.41 16.22
C TYR A 204 -0.56 -3.54 15.19
N GLU A 205 -1.21 -4.67 15.46
CA GLU A 205 -1.32 -5.80 14.52
C GLU A 205 -2.13 -5.43 13.28
N VAL A 206 -3.21 -4.67 13.44
CA VAL A 206 -4.00 -4.15 12.31
C VAL A 206 -3.19 -3.16 11.48
N GLN A 207 -2.44 -2.25 12.12
CA GLN A 207 -1.54 -1.34 11.40
C GLN A 207 -0.46 -2.11 10.63
N ALA A 208 0.20 -3.09 11.27
CA ALA A 208 1.21 -3.93 10.62
C ALA A 208 0.62 -4.72 9.44
N SER A 209 -0.63 -5.19 9.55
CA SER A 209 -1.35 -5.87 8.47
C SER A 209 -1.66 -4.93 7.31
N LEU A 210 -2.13 -3.71 7.59
CA LEU A 210 -2.35 -2.68 6.57
C LEU A 210 -1.06 -2.31 5.83
N GLN A 211 0.05 -2.16 6.57
CA GLN A 211 1.37 -1.90 6.00
C GLN A 211 1.85 -3.07 5.12
N ALA A 212 1.67 -4.32 5.57
CA ALA A 212 2.00 -5.51 4.77
C ALA A 212 1.17 -5.58 3.48
N CYS A 213 -0.15 -5.35 3.55
CA CYS A 213 -1.00 -5.33 2.36
C CYS A 213 -0.63 -4.18 1.40
N THR A 214 -0.18 -3.04 1.91
CA THR A 214 0.36 -1.93 1.10
C THR A 214 1.60 -2.37 0.31
N ILE A 215 2.50 -3.13 0.94
CA ILE A 215 3.67 -3.73 0.27
C ILE A 215 3.23 -4.78 -0.77
N TYR A 216 2.23 -5.61 -0.48
CA TYR A 216 1.69 -6.57 -1.44
C TYR A 216 1.06 -5.90 -2.66
N ALA A 217 0.39 -4.75 -2.50
CA ALA A 217 -0.12 -3.95 -3.61
C ALA A 217 1.01 -3.43 -4.52
N LEU A 218 2.14 -3.00 -3.93
CA LEU A 218 3.34 -2.60 -4.68
C LEU A 218 3.97 -3.79 -5.42
N LEU A 219 4.02 -4.96 -4.76
CA LEU A 219 4.53 -6.19 -5.36
C LEU A 219 3.70 -6.59 -6.58
N TYR A 220 2.37 -6.55 -6.44
CA TYR A 220 1.44 -6.82 -7.54
C TYR A 220 1.68 -5.87 -8.72
N ALA A 221 1.71 -4.57 -8.44
CA ALA A 221 1.89 -3.53 -9.45
C ALA A 221 3.22 -3.67 -10.22
N ARG A 222 4.30 -4.09 -9.56
CA ARG A 222 5.62 -4.24 -10.18
C ARG A 222 5.77 -5.51 -11.01
N TYR A 223 5.31 -6.65 -10.48
CA TYR A 223 5.73 -7.96 -11.01
C TYR A 223 4.59 -8.84 -11.53
N ILE A 224 3.39 -8.72 -10.96
CA ILE A 224 2.28 -9.67 -11.17
C ILE A 224 1.21 -9.14 -12.12
N ARG A 225 0.83 -7.86 -12.00
CA ARG A 225 -0.15 -7.19 -12.87
C ARG A 225 0.02 -7.50 -14.37
N PRO A 226 1.24 -7.51 -14.94
CA PRO A 226 1.40 -7.76 -16.37
C PRO A 226 0.93 -9.15 -16.86
N VAL A 227 0.54 -10.07 -15.95
CA VAL A 227 0.30 -11.49 -16.27
C VAL A 227 -1.05 -12.02 -15.77
N GLN A 228 -1.63 -11.51 -14.68
CA GLN A 228 -2.89 -12.04 -14.11
C GLN A 228 -3.92 -10.92 -13.90
N ALA A 229 -4.95 -10.87 -14.75
CA ALA A 229 -6.11 -10.00 -14.54
C ALA A 229 -6.97 -10.54 -13.37
N GLY A 230 -7.29 -9.69 -12.39
CA GLY A 230 -8.24 -9.98 -11.32
C GLY A 230 -7.67 -10.48 -9.98
N GLY A 231 -6.38 -10.81 -9.89
CA GLY A 231 -5.80 -11.38 -8.66
C GLY A 231 -5.73 -10.41 -7.46
N VAL A 232 -5.54 -9.11 -7.70
CA VAL A 232 -5.28 -8.11 -6.64
C VAL A 232 -6.50 -7.74 -5.77
N LEU A 233 -7.70 -8.16 -6.16
CA LEU A 233 -8.94 -7.77 -5.48
C LEU A 233 -8.95 -8.16 -4.00
N SER A 234 -8.37 -9.31 -3.65
CA SER A 234 -8.25 -9.76 -2.26
C SER A 234 -7.38 -8.80 -1.42
N VAL A 235 -6.27 -8.33 -1.98
CA VAL A 235 -5.37 -7.35 -1.35
C VAL A 235 -6.07 -6.00 -1.19
N ILE A 236 -6.76 -5.52 -2.23
CA ILE A 236 -7.48 -4.24 -2.17
C ILE A 236 -8.56 -4.28 -1.09
N LYS A 237 -9.39 -5.32 -1.06
CA LYS A 237 -10.43 -5.50 -0.03
C LYS A 237 -9.82 -5.54 1.37
N ALA A 238 -8.72 -6.27 1.55
CA ALA A 238 -8.02 -6.32 2.82
C ALA A 238 -7.50 -4.94 3.26
N ILE A 239 -6.86 -4.17 2.36
CA ILE A 239 -6.42 -2.79 2.66
C ILE A 239 -7.59 -1.94 3.16
N ILE A 240 -8.72 -2.02 2.47
CA ILE A 240 -9.92 -1.24 2.81
C ILE A 240 -10.42 -1.63 4.21
N ASP A 241 -10.56 -2.92 4.48
CA ASP A 241 -11.14 -3.40 5.73
C ASP A 241 -10.19 -3.20 6.92
N PHE A 242 -8.88 -3.41 6.76
CA PHE A 242 -7.89 -3.03 7.77
C PHE A 242 -7.91 -1.52 8.03
N GLY A 243 -7.98 -0.69 6.99
CA GLY A 243 -8.06 0.76 7.12
C GLY A 243 -9.30 1.23 7.88
N ARG A 244 -10.47 0.65 7.59
CA ARG A 244 -11.72 0.92 8.31
C ARG A 244 -11.64 0.48 9.76
N HIS A 245 -11.15 -0.73 10.01
CA HIS A 245 -11.06 -1.25 11.36
C HIS A 245 -10.10 -0.41 12.21
N LEU A 246 -8.94 -0.04 11.65
CA LEU A 246 -7.98 0.84 12.31
C LEU A 246 -8.58 2.22 12.62
N HIS A 247 -9.35 2.80 11.69
CA HIS A 247 -10.06 4.06 11.91
C HIS A 247 -11.09 3.96 13.04
N SER A 248 -11.77 2.82 13.17
CA SER A 248 -12.76 2.59 14.24
C SER A 248 -12.12 2.43 15.62
N MET A 249 -10.90 1.91 15.68
CA MET A 249 -10.17 1.69 16.93
C MET A 249 -9.45 2.93 17.43
N HIS A 250 -8.98 3.80 16.53
CA HIS A 250 -8.05 4.86 16.90
C HIS A 250 -8.14 6.12 16.02
N ASP A 251 -8.09 7.32 16.64
CA ASP A 251 -8.06 8.60 15.92
C ASP A 251 -6.63 8.99 15.48
N PHE A 252 -6.24 8.51 14.32
CA PHE A 252 -4.95 8.89 13.72
C PHE A 252 -4.91 10.31 13.16
N ARG A 253 -6.00 11.10 13.18
CA ARG A 253 -5.99 12.47 12.61
C ARG A 253 -5.52 13.50 13.61
N SER A 254 -5.88 13.35 14.86
CA SER A 254 -5.56 14.31 15.89
C SER A 254 -4.10 14.21 16.35
N PRO A 255 -3.44 15.33 16.67
CA PRO A 255 -2.17 15.31 17.39
C PRO A 255 -2.34 14.63 18.75
N LEU A 256 -1.24 14.17 19.36
CA LEU A 256 -1.29 13.68 20.73
C LEU A 256 -1.65 14.82 21.68
N GLY A 257 -2.47 14.49 22.68
CA GLY A 257 -2.72 15.39 23.79
C GLY A 257 -1.44 15.65 24.62
N PRO A 258 -1.41 16.73 25.42
CA PRO A 258 -0.29 17.02 26.33
C PRO A 258 0.02 15.84 27.26
N ASP A 259 -1.03 15.17 27.75
CA ASP A 259 -0.94 14.01 28.66
C ASP A 259 -0.51 12.72 27.94
N GLU A 260 -0.68 12.65 26.62
CA GLU A 260 -0.32 11.50 25.77
C GLU A 260 1.12 11.61 25.22
N SER A 261 1.73 12.80 25.27
CA SER A 261 3.06 13.07 24.70
C SER A 261 4.20 12.24 25.31
N ALA A 262 3.97 11.63 26.48
CA ALA A 262 4.86 10.65 27.10
C ALA A 262 4.82 9.27 26.43
N ILE A 263 3.81 8.97 25.60
CA ILE A 263 3.56 7.67 24.98
C ILE A 263 3.95 7.72 23.51
N ARG A 264 5.26 7.60 23.25
CA ARG A 264 5.78 7.59 21.86
C ARG A 264 5.16 6.49 20.99
N GLN A 265 4.83 5.33 21.56
CA GLN A 265 4.21 4.23 20.81
C GLN A 265 2.86 4.64 20.18
N GLU A 266 2.08 5.43 20.91
CA GLU A 266 0.81 5.96 20.42
C GLU A 266 1.04 6.93 19.25
N TRP A 267 2.05 7.81 19.37
CA TRP A 267 2.45 8.65 18.25
C TRP A 267 2.88 7.83 17.01
N ILE A 268 3.68 6.79 17.21
CA ILE A 268 4.15 5.91 16.13
C ILE A 268 2.98 5.23 15.43
N LEU A 269 1.97 4.78 16.17
CA LEU A 269 0.74 4.20 15.63
C LEU A 269 0.00 5.21 14.74
N ARG A 270 -0.27 6.41 15.25
CA ARG A 270 -0.95 7.48 14.50
C ARG A 270 -0.17 7.87 13.25
N GLU A 271 1.11 8.14 13.42
CA GLU A 271 1.97 8.66 12.36
C GLU A 271 2.25 7.59 11.29
N GLY A 272 2.53 6.35 11.68
CA GLY A 272 2.69 5.25 10.74
C GLY A 272 1.39 4.98 9.97
N THR A 273 0.22 5.18 10.58
CA THR A 273 -1.08 5.09 9.89
C THR A 273 -1.23 6.18 8.83
N ARG A 274 -0.97 7.45 9.18
CA ARG A 274 -0.98 8.58 8.22
C ARG A 274 -0.05 8.31 7.05
N ARG A 275 1.20 7.92 7.34
CA ARG A 275 2.23 7.62 6.34
C ARG A 275 1.80 6.46 5.42
N THR A 276 1.17 5.43 5.97
CA THR A 276 0.65 4.30 5.17
C THR A 276 -0.46 4.77 4.23
N ILE A 277 -1.39 5.59 4.71
CA ILE A 277 -2.46 6.19 3.88
C ILE A 277 -1.87 7.09 2.78
N CYS A 278 -0.83 7.88 3.08
CA CYS A 278 -0.13 8.67 2.07
C CYS A 278 0.51 7.80 0.98
N VAL A 279 1.07 6.64 1.33
CA VAL A 279 1.59 5.68 0.34
C VAL A 279 0.47 5.08 -0.49
N LEU A 280 -0.63 4.67 0.14
CA LEU A 280 -1.81 4.15 -0.57
C LEU A 280 -2.38 5.19 -1.55
N TYR A 281 -2.41 6.46 -1.16
CA TYR A 281 -2.79 7.56 -2.04
C TYR A 281 -1.83 7.69 -3.24
N GLY A 282 -0.52 7.57 -3.02
CA GLY A 282 0.47 7.52 -4.10
C GLY A 282 0.27 6.33 -5.05
N ILE A 283 -0.05 5.15 -4.51
CA ILE A 283 -0.38 3.95 -5.30
C ILE A 283 -1.64 4.18 -6.15
N GLU A 284 -2.67 4.80 -5.59
CA GLU A 284 -3.91 5.12 -6.31
C GLU A 284 -3.65 6.05 -7.49
N LEU A 285 -2.89 7.14 -7.29
CA LEU A 285 -2.62 8.12 -8.33
C LEU A 285 -1.63 7.66 -9.40
N LEU A 286 -0.57 6.95 -9.00
CA LEU A 286 0.55 6.65 -9.89
C LEU A 286 0.43 5.27 -10.54
N LEU A 287 -0.13 4.31 -9.81
CA LEU A 287 -0.08 2.89 -10.18
C LEU A 287 -1.44 2.33 -10.56
N ASP A 288 -2.56 3.06 -10.45
CA ASP A 288 -3.88 2.58 -10.89
C ASP A 288 -4.31 1.22 -10.30
N VAL A 289 -3.71 0.76 -9.19
CA VAL A 289 -3.95 -0.58 -8.62
C VAL A 289 -5.42 -0.77 -8.26
N PHE A 290 -6.03 0.27 -7.70
CA PHE A 290 -7.42 0.25 -7.25
C PHE A 290 -8.45 0.26 -8.38
N LYS A 291 -8.07 0.58 -9.62
CA LYS A 291 -9.00 0.53 -10.78
C LYS A 291 -9.44 -0.89 -11.15
N GLU A 292 -8.74 -1.91 -10.63
CA GLU A 292 -9.11 -3.31 -10.85
C GLU A 292 -10.39 -3.68 -10.09
N ASP A 293 -10.74 -2.95 -9.02
CA ASP A 293 -11.97 -3.16 -8.27
C ASP A 293 -13.16 -2.47 -8.96
N PRO A 294 -14.16 -3.22 -9.46
CA PRO A 294 -15.32 -2.66 -10.15
C PRO A 294 -16.18 -1.77 -9.25
N ASP A 295 -16.09 -1.95 -7.93
CA ASP A 295 -16.81 -1.14 -6.94
C ASP A 295 -15.97 0.03 -6.41
N HIS A 296 -14.77 0.27 -6.96
CA HIS A 296 -13.87 1.33 -6.51
C HIS A 296 -14.48 2.71 -6.70
N VAL A 297 -15.04 3.26 -5.62
CA VAL A 297 -15.33 4.68 -5.52
C VAL A 297 -14.09 5.39 -5.02
N LYS A 298 -13.65 6.46 -5.71
CA LYS A 298 -12.55 7.32 -5.25
C LYS A 298 -12.67 7.57 -3.75
N CYS A 299 -11.62 7.22 -3.01
CA CYS A 299 -11.59 7.31 -1.56
C CYS A 299 -11.98 8.72 -1.12
N ARG A 300 -13.08 8.86 -0.36
CA ARG A 300 -13.53 10.17 0.14
C ARG A 300 -12.90 10.44 1.50
N GLY A 301 -12.45 11.66 1.73
CA GLY A 301 -11.83 12.06 2.99
C GLY A 301 -10.33 11.80 3.08
N LEU A 302 -9.68 11.39 1.97
CA LEU A 302 -8.21 11.39 1.88
C LEU A 302 -7.66 12.82 1.96
N GLU A 303 -8.42 13.79 1.46
CA GLU A 303 -8.13 15.22 1.61
C GLU A 303 -7.97 15.63 3.08
N ASN A 304 -8.59 14.92 4.02
CA ASN A 304 -8.53 15.21 5.45
C ASN A 304 -7.42 14.43 6.18
N VAL A 305 -6.60 13.67 5.46
CA VAL A 305 -5.47 12.95 6.06
C VAL A 305 -4.36 13.95 6.35
N PRO A 306 -3.89 14.07 7.61
CA PRO A 306 -2.79 14.96 7.94
C PRO A 306 -1.54 14.60 7.14
N LEU A 307 -0.75 15.62 6.79
CA LEU A 307 0.54 15.39 6.13
C LEU A 307 1.48 14.57 7.03
N PRO A 308 2.38 13.78 6.44
CA PRO A 308 3.45 13.14 7.18
C PRO A 308 4.23 14.16 8.01
N CYS A 309 4.62 13.76 9.22
CA CYS A 309 5.50 14.55 10.06
C CYS A 309 6.86 14.79 9.39
N THR A 310 7.61 15.72 9.98
CA THR A 310 8.92 16.13 9.51
C THR A 310 9.96 15.03 9.74
N ARG A 311 11.07 15.11 8.98
CA ARG A 311 12.18 14.15 9.08
C ARG A 311 12.68 13.96 10.52
N ASP A 312 12.75 15.06 11.27
CA ASP A 312 13.29 15.07 12.63
C ASP A 312 12.42 14.28 13.62
N LEU A 313 11.10 14.22 13.41
CA LEU A 313 10.19 13.46 14.28
C LEU A 313 10.19 11.96 13.95
N TRP A 314 10.34 11.60 12.68
CA TRP A 314 10.34 10.21 12.22
C TRP A 314 11.68 9.49 12.43
N GLU A 315 12.75 10.22 12.72
CA GLU A 315 14.06 9.62 12.98
C GLU A 315 14.05 8.73 14.25
N PRO A 316 14.66 7.53 14.21
CA PRO A 316 14.75 6.64 15.37
C PRO A 316 15.78 7.16 16.39
N VAL A 317 15.40 8.16 17.18
CA VAL A 317 16.18 8.72 18.31
C VAL A 317 15.72 8.14 19.65
N PRO A 318 16.43 8.32 20.78
CA PRO A 318 15.93 7.94 22.11
C PRO A 318 14.69 8.74 22.55
N ASP A 319 13.81 8.15 23.36
CA ASP A 319 12.54 8.76 23.77
C ASP A 319 12.68 10.16 24.39
N PRO A 320 13.64 10.46 25.30
CA PRO A 320 13.76 11.80 25.86
C PRO A 320 14.09 12.87 24.81
N VAL A 321 14.82 12.49 23.75
CA VAL A 321 15.14 13.37 22.62
C VAL A 321 13.89 13.57 21.77
N TRP A 322 13.17 12.48 21.48
CA TRP A 322 11.94 12.51 20.69
C TRP A 322 10.86 13.37 21.37
N ILE A 323 10.62 13.20 22.68
CA ILE A 323 9.64 13.98 23.45
C ILE A 323 9.91 15.48 23.32
N ARG A 324 11.17 15.90 23.45
CA ARG A 324 11.54 17.32 23.28
C ARG A 324 11.27 17.83 21.86
N ARG A 325 11.62 17.04 20.83
CA ARG A 325 11.32 17.39 19.43
C ARG A 325 9.82 17.54 19.20
N TYR A 326 9.03 16.61 19.74
CA TYR A 326 7.58 16.61 19.63
C TYR A 326 6.96 17.84 20.31
N GLN A 327 7.32 18.11 21.56
CA GLN A 327 6.84 19.28 22.30
C GLN A 327 7.17 20.60 21.58
N ASN A 328 8.39 20.72 21.04
CA ASN A 328 8.78 21.87 20.24
C ASN A 328 7.89 22.01 18.99
N SER A 329 7.66 20.92 18.24
CA SER A 329 6.81 20.95 17.04
C SER A 329 5.36 21.36 17.34
N VAL A 330 4.78 20.84 18.43
CA VAL A 330 3.40 21.17 18.83
C VAL A 330 3.31 22.62 19.31
N SER A 331 4.32 23.12 20.04
CA SER A 331 4.35 24.51 20.51
C SER A 331 4.43 25.51 19.35
N LEU A 332 5.19 25.19 18.30
CA LEU A 332 5.28 26.01 17.08
C LEU A 332 3.99 25.98 16.24
N GLN A 333 3.19 24.92 16.39
CA GLN A 333 1.91 24.73 15.69
C GLN A 333 0.70 25.21 16.49
N HIS A 334 0.90 25.79 17.68
CA HIS A 334 -0.21 26.21 18.53
C HIS A 334 -1.07 27.29 17.82
N GLY A 335 -2.33 26.95 17.51
CA GLY A 335 -3.27 27.81 16.80
C GLY A 335 -3.25 27.67 15.26
N VAL A 336 -2.40 26.81 14.69
CA VAL A 336 -2.35 26.50 13.26
C VAL A 336 -3.13 25.20 13.00
N GLU A 337 -4.06 25.24 12.05
CA GLU A 337 -4.81 24.06 11.62
C GLU A 337 -3.86 22.99 11.07
N SER A 338 -4.05 21.72 11.46
CA SER A 338 -3.20 20.62 10.99
C SER A 338 -3.26 20.54 9.47
N MET A 339 -2.11 20.68 8.80
CA MET A 339 -2.05 20.56 7.34
C MET A 339 -2.43 19.14 6.91
N CYS A 340 -3.21 19.05 5.84
CA CYS A 340 -3.67 17.80 5.25
C CYS A 340 -3.38 17.74 3.75
N LEU A 341 -3.60 16.57 3.14
CA LEU A 341 -3.46 16.40 1.69
C LEU A 341 -4.32 17.41 0.91
N GLY A 342 -5.51 17.73 1.42
CA GLY A 342 -6.41 18.73 0.84
C GLY A 342 -5.84 20.15 0.87
N THR A 343 -5.05 20.51 1.89
CA THR A 343 -4.36 21.81 1.95
C THR A 343 -3.40 21.97 0.77
N ILE A 344 -2.58 20.95 0.50
CA ILE A 344 -1.65 20.96 -0.64
C ILE A 344 -2.39 21.05 -1.97
N GLN A 345 -3.42 20.20 -2.17
CA GLN A 345 -4.24 20.21 -3.38
C GLN A 345 -4.86 21.58 -3.65
N SER A 346 -5.40 22.21 -2.60
CA SER A 346 -6.02 23.53 -2.67
C SER A 346 -5.01 24.61 -3.04
N SER A 347 -3.84 24.61 -2.40
CA SER A 347 -2.78 25.58 -2.70
C SER A 347 -2.23 25.44 -4.12
N ILE A 348 -2.06 24.21 -4.64
CA ILE A 348 -1.61 24.01 -6.03
C ILE A 348 -2.70 24.44 -7.02
N PHE A 349 -3.98 24.17 -6.71
CA PHE A 349 -5.09 24.63 -7.54
C PHE A 349 -5.12 26.17 -7.66
N LEU A 350 -4.85 26.87 -6.54
CA LEU A 350 -4.76 28.34 -6.51
C LEU A 350 -3.55 28.86 -7.32
N LEU A 351 -2.37 28.24 -7.17
CA LEU A 351 -1.16 28.62 -7.92
C LEU A 351 -1.32 28.46 -9.44
N ASN A 352 -2.14 27.51 -9.89
CA ASN A 352 -2.45 27.29 -11.30
C ASN A 352 -3.47 28.30 -11.87
N GLY A 353 -3.78 29.39 -11.17
CA GLY A 353 -4.56 30.52 -11.67
C GLY A 353 -6.06 30.25 -11.80
N ARG A 354 -6.61 29.34 -10.98
CA ARG A 354 -8.03 28.94 -11.05
C ARG A 354 -8.94 29.58 -9.98
N SER A 355 -8.54 30.66 -9.32
CA SER A 355 -9.44 31.41 -8.45
C SER A 355 -9.12 32.92 -8.39
N THR A 356 -10.18 33.69 -8.23
CA THR A 356 -10.25 35.12 -7.96
C THR A 356 -10.68 35.30 -6.50
N ASP A 357 -9.96 36.13 -5.75
CA ASP A 357 -10.27 36.60 -4.39
C ASP A 357 -10.14 35.59 -3.22
N VAL A 358 -8.98 35.58 -2.52
CA VAL A 358 -8.81 35.60 -1.03
C VAL A 358 -7.29 35.76 -0.72
N GLU A 359 -6.77 36.98 -0.64
CA GLU A 359 -5.30 37.20 -0.47
C GLU A 359 -4.77 36.96 0.96
N SER A 360 -5.58 37.12 2.03
CA SER A 360 -5.05 37.12 3.41
C SER A 360 -4.88 35.73 4.04
N LYS A 361 -5.84 34.80 3.87
CA LYS A 361 -5.70 33.41 4.37
C LYS A 361 -4.73 32.56 3.54
N GLN A 362 -4.45 33.03 2.32
CA GLN A 362 -3.57 32.36 1.39
C GLN A 362 -2.10 32.49 1.80
N SER A 363 -1.68 33.66 2.31
CA SER A 363 -0.30 33.90 2.77
C SER A 363 0.13 32.91 3.87
N ASP A 364 -0.70 32.75 4.90
CA ASP A 364 -0.39 31.87 6.05
C ASP A 364 -0.30 30.39 5.64
N SER A 365 -1.15 29.96 4.69
CA SER A 365 -1.14 28.58 4.17
C SER A 365 0.10 28.32 3.30
N HIS A 366 0.54 29.29 2.50
CA HIS A 366 1.75 29.15 1.70
C HIS A 366 3.01 29.08 2.55
N GLU A 367 3.11 29.90 3.61
CA GLU A 367 4.24 29.84 4.53
C GLU A 367 4.30 28.50 5.27
N ALA A 368 3.15 28.00 5.74
CA ALA A 368 3.08 26.70 6.40
C ALA A 368 3.50 25.54 5.48
N ILE A 369 3.04 25.55 4.22
CA ILE A 369 3.43 24.56 3.22
C ILE A 369 4.92 24.67 2.89
N SER A 370 5.45 25.88 2.71
CA SER A 370 6.88 26.09 2.45
C SER A 370 7.74 25.50 3.57
N ARG A 371 7.39 25.82 4.82
CA ARG A 371 8.07 25.30 6.00
C ARG A 371 8.00 23.77 6.09
N TRP A 372 6.83 23.18 5.81
CA TRP A 372 6.71 21.73 5.76
C TRP A 372 7.57 21.10 4.66
N CYS A 373 7.62 21.71 3.47
CA CYS A 373 8.46 21.23 2.37
C CYS A 373 9.96 21.27 2.71
N GLU A 374 10.42 22.25 3.48
CA GLU A 374 11.82 22.36 3.93
C GLU A 374 12.21 21.23 4.89
N GLU A 375 11.27 20.79 5.74
CA GLU A 375 11.48 19.78 6.77
C GLU A 375 10.98 18.38 6.37
N ALA A 376 10.36 18.26 5.19
CA ALA A 376 9.81 17.03 4.66
C ALA A 376 10.91 15.97 4.47
N ASP A 377 10.57 14.73 4.81
CA ASP A 377 11.42 13.59 4.50
C ASP A 377 11.18 13.09 3.06
N GLU A 378 11.77 11.94 2.74
CA GLU A 378 11.62 11.29 1.44
C GLU A 378 10.14 10.99 1.11
N LEU A 379 9.34 10.60 2.10
CA LEU A 379 7.93 10.33 1.90
C LEU A 379 7.13 11.62 1.71
N GLY A 380 7.40 12.65 2.51
CA GLY A 380 6.79 13.98 2.33
C GLY A 380 7.07 14.54 0.93
N THR A 381 8.30 14.41 0.46
CA THR A 381 8.69 14.81 -0.91
C THR A 381 7.91 14.01 -1.96
N LEU A 382 7.77 12.69 -1.78
CA LEU A 382 6.99 11.85 -2.68
C LEU A 382 5.53 12.28 -2.73
N VAL A 383 4.91 12.57 -1.58
CA VAL A 383 3.51 13.05 -1.49
C VAL A 383 3.35 14.37 -2.23
N TRP A 384 4.21 15.34 -1.96
CA TRP A 384 4.21 16.65 -2.62
C TRP A 384 4.29 16.52 -4.14
N MET A 385 5.28 15.77 -4.63
CA MET A 385 5.52 15.61 -6.05
C MET A 385 4.40 14.82 -6.75
N THR A 386 3.82 13.84 -6.05
CA THR A 386 2.67 13.08 -6.58
C THR A 386 1.46 13.98 -6.80
N ILE A 387 1.14 14.85 -5.83
CA ILE A 387 0.02 15.79 -5.96
C ILE A 387 0.28 16.80 -7.08
N LEU A 388 1.51 17.31 -7.19
CA LEU A 388 1.89 18.23 -8.27
C LEU A 388 1.72 17.61 -9.67
N VAL A 389 2.09 16.34 -9.85
CA VAL A 389 1.96 15.64 -11.13
C VAL A 389 0.49 15.43 -11.51
N GLU A 390 -0.37 15.05 -10.55
CA GLU A 390 -1.79 14.80 -10.80
C GLU A 390 -2.60 16.08 -11.06
N THR A 391 -2.21 17.19 -10.44
CA THR A 391 -2.93 18.48 -10.56
C THR A 391 -2.51 19.31 -11.78
N ARG A 392 -1.34 19.05 -12.36
CA ARG A 392 -0.84 19.64 -13.61
C ARG A 392 -1.56 19.16 -14.85
#